data_AF-A0A7K2MUF1-F1
#
_entry.id   AF-A0A7K2MUF1-F1
#
_cell.length_a   1.000
_cell.length_b   1.000
_cell.length_c   1.000
_cell.angle_alpha   90.00
_cell.angle_beta   90.00
_cell.angle_gamma   90.00
#
_symmetry.space_group_name_H-M   'P 1'
#
loop_
_entity.id
_entity.type
_entity.pdbx_description
1 polymer ?
#
loop_
_entity_poly.entity_id
_entity_poly.type
_entity_poly.pdbx_seq_one_letter_code
_entity_poly.pdbx_strand_id
1 'polypeptide(L)' 'AAGVLFSIDTDAHAPGQLDWQIHGCARAEECGVPPERVVTTWSLDELLAWTREGRTPSGVARR' A
#
# COMPACT_ATOMS: atom_id res chain seq x y z
N ALA A 1 -0.17 -4.01 17.89
CA ALA A 1 -0.61 -4.04 16.47
C ALA A 1 0.39 -4.85 15.64
N ALA A 2 -0.06 -5.56 14.59
CA ALA A 2 0.66 -6.69 13.99
C ALA A 2 1.86 -6.39 13.07
N GLY A 3 2.27 -5.12 12.89
CA GLY A 3 3.50 -4.80 12.11
C GLY A 3 3.44 -5.17 10.62
N VAL A 4 2.26 -5.30 10.02
CA VAL A 4 2.04 -5.72 8.62
C VAL A 4 1.94 -4.57 7.63
N LEU A 5 2.42 -4.78 6.41
CA LEU A 5 2.26 -3.86 5.27
C LEU A 5 0.88 -4.04 4.64
N PHE A 6 0.38 -3.01 3.96
CA PHE A 6 -0.91 -3.02 3.27
C PHE A 6 -0.72 -2.78 1.78
N SER A 7 -1.59 -3.36 0.96
CA SER A 7 -1.80 -2.95 -0.42
C SER A 7 -3.26 -2.50 -0.56
N ILE A 8 -3.50 -1.44 -1.31
CA ILE A 8 -4.84 -1.02 -1.71
C ILE A 8 -4.94 -1.26 -3.20
N ASP A 9 -5.76 -2.23 -3.58
CA ASP A 9 -5.91 -2.72 -4.96
C ASP A 9 -7.41 -2.78 -5.30
N THR A 10 -7.76 -2.40 -6.53
CA THR A 10 -9.15 -2.37 -7.02
C THR A 10 -9.71 -3.72 -7.41
N ASP A 11 -8.84 -4.71 -7.64
CA ASP A 11 -9.16 -6.00 -8.26
C ASP A 11 -9.96 -5.82 -9.58
N ALA A 12 -9.45 -4.90 -10.41
CA ALA A 12 -10.16 -4.47 -11.61
C ALA A 12 -10.19 -5.57 -12.68
N HIS A 13 -11.39 -5.98 -13.07
CA HIS A 13 -11.73 -6.88 -14.17
C HIS A 13 -12.25 -6.12 -15.41
N ALA A 14 -12.50 -4.82 -15.29
CA ALA A 14 -12.87 -3.91 -16.37
C ALA A 14 -12.30 -2.50 -16.10
N PRO A 15 -12.05 -1.67 -17.14
CA PRO A 15 -11.37 -0.37 -16.97
C PRO A 15 -12.03 0.57 -15.96
N GLY A 16 -13.37 0.63 -15.90
CA GLY A 16 -14.10 1.49 -14.96
C GLY A 16 -13.97 1.08 -13.49
N GLN A 17 -13.46 -0.12 -13.18
CA GLN A 17 -13.24 -0.55 -11.80
C GLN A 17 -11.95 0.04 -11.20
N LEU A 18 -11.06 0.62 -12.01
CA LEU A 18 -9.91 1.37 -11.51
C LEU A 18 -10.34 2.58 -10.65
N ASP A 19 -11.53 3.13 -10.91
CA ASP A 19 -12.09 4.24 -10.13
C ASP A 19 -12.45 3.85 -8.69
N TRP A 20 -12.53 2.55 -8.38
CA TRP A 20 -12.84 2.05 -7.03
C TRP A 20 -11.71 2.24 -6.02
N GLN A 21 -10.51 2.66 -6.47
CA GLN A 21 -9.32 2.84 -5.62
C GLN A 21 -9.62 3.72 -4.40
N ILE A 22 -10.47 4.74 -4.58
CA ILE A 22 -10.83 5.69 -3.53
C ILE A 22 -11.56 5.03 -2.35
N HIS A 23 -12.33 3.96 -2.59
CA HIS A 23 -13.02 3.21 -1.54
C HIS A 23 -12.02 2.52 -0.60
N GLY A 24 -10.96 1.95 -1.17
CA GLY A 24 -9.87 1.36 -0.41
C GLY A 24 -9.08 2.40 0.39
N CYS A 25 -8.81 3.57 -0.20
CA CYS A 25 -8.15 4.69 0.49
C CYS A 25 -8.98 5.20 1.69
N ALA A 26 -10.29 5.40 1.51
CA ALA A 26 -11.18 5.82 2.59
C ALA A 26 -11.17 4.81 3.75
N ARG A 27 -11.21 3.51 3.44
CA ARG A 27 -11.14 2.45 4.45
C ARG A 27 -9.80 2.44 5.20
N ALA A 28 -8.70 2.69 4.50
CA ALA A 28 -7.37 2.78 5.10
C ALA A 28 -7.28 3.98 6.07
N GLU A 29 -7.83 5.13 5.69
CA GLU A 29 -7.93 6.33 6.54
C GLU A 29 -8.77 6.06 7.80
N GLU A 30 -9.97 5.49 7.65
CA GLU A 30 -10.84 5.12 8.78
C GLU A 30 -10.15 4.19 9.78
N CYS A 31 -9.28 3.31 9.29
CA CYS A 31 -8.53 2.36 10.10
C CYS A 31 -7.19 2.93 10.64
N GLY A 32 -6.87 4.20 10.32
CA GLY A 32 -5.62 4.84 10.72
C GLY A 32 -4.38 4.18 10.14
N VAL A 33 -4.45 3.66 8.91
CA VAL A 33 -3.30 3.10 8.20
C VAL A 33 -2.46 4.27 7.66
N PRO A 34 -1.22 4.45 8.13
CA PRO A 34 -0.39 5.54 7.63
C PRO A 34 0.09 5.25 6.20
N PRO A 35 0.19 6.24 5.31
CA PRO A 35 0.48 6.04 3.89
C PRO A 35 1.78 5.27 3.63
N GLU A 36 2.84 5.51 4.41
CA GLU A 36 4.13 4.83 4.27
C GLU A 36 4.04 3.31 4.49
N ARG A 37 2.96 2.80 5.10
CA ARG A 37 2.68 1.37 5.28
C ARG A 37 1.88 0.76 4.12
N VAL A 38 1.42 1.57 3.17
CA VAL A 38 0.69 1.16 1.97
C VAL A 38 1.67 1.09 0.81
N VAL A 39 1.97 -0.13 0.32
CA VAL A 39 3.03 -0.37 -0.67
C VAL A 39 2.78 0.32 -2.01
N THR A 40 1.51 0.61 -2.35
CA THR A 40 1.13 1.34 -3.57
C THR A 40 1.40 2.85 -3.51
N THR A 41 1.94 3.36 -2.40
CA THR A 41 2.43 4.74 -2.27
C THR A 41 3.94 4.87 -2.51
N TRP A 42 4.67 3.76 -2.53
CA TRP A 42 6.12 3.76 -2.68
C TRP A 42 6.52 4.04 -4.13
N SER A 43 7.76 4.48 -4.32
CA SER A 43 8.34 4.52 -5.66
C SER A 43 8.49 3.10 -6.23
N LEU A 44 8.55 2.99 -7.56
CA LEU A 44 8.76 1.72 -8.24
C LEU A 44 10.03 1.00 -7.75
N ASP A 45 11.13 1.74 -7.56
CA ASP A 45 12.41 1.18 -7.14
C ASP A 45 12.33 0.60 -5.72
N GLU A 46 11.65 1.29 -4.79
CA GLU A 46 11.41 0.81 -3.43
C GLU A 46 10.56 -0.47 -3.41
N LEU A 47 9.49 -0.50 -4.22
CA LEU A 47 8.62 -1.67 -4.33
C LEU A 47 9.38 -2.88 -4.90
N LEU A 48 10.20 -2.68 -5.93
CA LEU A 48 11.00 -3.73 -6.54
C LEU A 48 12.12 -4.22 -5.60
N ALA A 49 12.77 -3.33 -4.85
CA ALA A 49 13.75 -3.71 -3.84
C ALA A 49 13.10 -4.57 -2.74
N TRP A 50 11.93 -4.15 -2.23
CA TRP A 50 11.20 -4.91 -1.23
C TRP A 50 10.77 -6.30 -1.72
N THR A 51 10.18 -6.40 -2.92
CA THR A 51 9.73 -7.70 -3.46
C THR A 51 10.88 -8.67 -3.75
N ARG A 52 12.07 -8.17 -4.09
CA ARG A 52 13.26 -9.00 -4.36
C ARG A 52 14.01 -9.40 -3.09
N GLU A 53 14.10 -8.51 -2.11
CA GLU A 53 15.07 -8.63 -1.01
C GLU A 53 14.40 -8.68 0.38
N GLY A 54 13.08 -8.46 0.47
CA GLY A 54 12.34 -8.37 1.72
C GLY A 54 12.64 -7.11 2.54
N ARG A 55 13.39 -6.15 1.99
CA ARG A 55 13.79 -4.92 2.68
C ARG A 55 12.71 -3.85 2.57
N THR A 56 12.16 -3.44 3.70
CA THR A 56 11.25 -2.29 3.77
C THR A 56 12.04 -0.97 3.67
N PRO A 57 11.57 0.04 2.92
CA PRO A 57 12.23 1.35 2.84
C PRO A 57 12.39 2.01 4.22
N SER A 58 13.45 2.80 4.39
CA SER A 58 13.79 3.43 5.67
C SER A 58 12.75 4.43 6.18
N GLY A 59 11.99 5.05 5.27
CA GLY A 59 10.89 5.96 5.59
C GLY A 59 9.64 5.28 6.14
N VAL A 60 9.57 3.95 6.09
CA VAL A 60 8.44 3.20 6.63
C VAL A 60 8.63 3.02 8.13
N ALA A 61 7.82 3.73 8.92
CA ALA A 61 7.87 3.66 10.37
C ALA A 61 7.86 2.20 10.85
N ARG A 62 8.88 1.84 11.67
CA ARG A 62 8.84 0.61 12.46
C ARG A 62 7.82 0.79 13.57
N ARG A 63 6.92 -0.18 13.74
CA ARG A 63 6.08 -0.26 14.94
C ARG A 63 6.93 -0.53 16.16
#